data_AF-A0A1E4SYC6-F1
#
_entry.id   AF-A0A1E4SYC6-F1
#
_cell.length_a   1.000
_cell.length_b   1.000
_cell.length_c   1.000
_cell.angle_alpha   90.00
_cell.angle_beta   90.00
_cell.angle_gamma   90.00
#
_symmetry.space_group_name_H-M   'P 1'
#
loop_
_entity.id
_entity.type
_entity.pdbx_description
1 polymer ?
#
loop_
_entity_poly.entity_id
_entity_poly.type
_entity_poly.pdbx_seq_one_letter_code
_entity_poly.pdbx_strand_id
1 'polypeptide(L)'
;EQLEFRDAKNERLGLPPSLRITLFSTTAGLLGGCGGMIHGYKLASLRYLASNSHRLPTSKSGWFFYHKRKNYYCLKESMITGFKTSLKLSIWVGLLFSLESSLDSIRGLKDFGNTMMATTLNGFIYAWINQMNKVQSKEYIKKGGRLGIVFGLTQDLYTYIRGGDLWYV
;
A
#
# COMPACT_ATOMS: atom_id res chain seq x y z
N GLU A 1 9.70 -27.17 21.87
CA GLU A 1 10.80 -26.55 21.11
C GLU A 1 10.86 -26.99 19.65
N GLN A 2 11.20 -28.24 19.31
CA GLN A 2 11.44 -28.63 17.90
C GLN A 2 10.22 -28.45 16.97
N LEU A 3 8.99 -28.63 17.48
CA LEU A 3 7.76 -28.37 16.72
C LEU A 3 7.54 -26.87 16.46
N GLU A 4 7.79 -26.02 17.46
CA GLU A 4 7.69 -24.55 17.32
C GLU A 4 8.71 -24.00 16.33
N PHE A 5 9.94 -24.54 16.32
CA PHE A 5 10.95 -24.17 15.33
C PHE A 5 10.56 -24.60 13.91
N ARG A 6 9.84 -25.73 13.77
CA ARG A 6 9.37 -26.22 12.46
C ARG A 6 8.18 -25.41 11.94
N ASP A 7 7.26 -25.03 12.83
CA ASP A 7 6.15 -24.15 12.50
C ASP A 7 6.63 -22.74 12.14
N ALA A 8 7.59 -22.17 12.88
CA ALA A 8 8.20 -20.88 12.56
C ALA A 8 8.99 -20.87 11.24
N LYS A 9 9.56 -22.01 10.82
CA LYS A 9 10.21 -22.17 9.50
C LYS A 9 9.20 -22.25 8.37
N ASN A 10 8.05 -22.88 8.61
CA ASN A 10 6.98 -23.03 7.63
C ASN A 10 6.01 -21.84 7.61
N GLU A 11 6.13 -20.89 8.53
CA GLU A 11 5.39 -19.63 8.50
C GLU A 11 5.91 -18.71 7.40
N ARG A 12 4.98 -18.08 6.67
CA ARG A 12 5.31 -17.13 5.61
C ARG A 12 6.10 -15.96 6.18
N LEU A 13 7.31 -15.75 5.67
CA LEU A 13 8.29 -14.76 6.15
C LEU A 13 8.79 -15.04 7.59
N GLY A 14 8.42 -16.18 8.19
CA GLY A 14 8.68 -16.59 9.58
C GLY A 14 8.17 -15.62 10.63
N LEU A 15 6.99 -15.05 10.39
CA LEU A 15 6.25 -14.24 11.34
C LEU A 15 4.83 -14.79 11.49
N PRO A 16 4.25 -14.74 12.70
CA PRO A 16 2.88 -15.17 12.91
C PRO A 16 1.91 -14.25 12.14
N PRO A 17 0.78 -14.77 11.63
CA PRO A 17 -0.11 -14.02 10.74
C PRO A 17 -0.62 -12.69 11.31
N SER A 18 -0.92 -12.64 12.61
CA SER A 18 -1.42 -11.44 13.31
C SER A 18 -0.39 -10.30 13.35
N LEU A 19 0.87 -10.65 13.61
CA LEU A 19 1.98 -9.71 13.68
C LEU A 19 2.33 -9.20 12.27
N ARG A 20 2.30 -10.09 11.28
CA ARG A 20 2.50 -9.77 9.86
C ARG A 20 1.52 -8.69 9.39
N ILE A 21 0.23 -8.88 9.60
CA ILE A 21 -0.80 -7.92 9.16
C ILE A 21 -0.56 -6.54 9.78
N THR A 22 -0.26 -6.49 11.08
CA THR A 22 -0.05 -5.22 11.80
C THR A 22 1.21 -4.49 11.34
N LEU A 23 2.34 -5.20 11.19
CA LEU A 23 3.60 -4.61 10.75
C LEU A 23 3.51 -4.08 9.31
N PHE A 24 2.98 -4.88 8.39
CA PHE A 24 2.91 -4.46 6.99
C PHE A 24 1.88 -3.34 6.78
N SER A 25 0.76 -3.38 7.49
CA SER A 25 -0.26 -2.32 7.43
C SER A 25 0.27 -0.98 7.97
N THR A 26 0.98 -0.99 9.11
CA THR A 26 1.57 0.23 9.69
C THR A 26 2.68 0.78 8.79
N THR A 27 3.57 -0.08 8.28
CA THR A 27 4.65 0.31 7.36
C THR A 27 4.09 0.90 6.06
N ALA A 28 3.06 0.28 5.49
CA ALA A 28 2.38 0.79 4.30
C ALA A 28 1.70 2.13 4.55
N GLY A 29 1.09 2.32 5.74
CA GLY A 29 0.54 3.60 6.16
C GLY A 29 1.60 4.70 6.21
N LEU A 30 2.76 4.45 6.85
CA LEU A 30 3.86 5.40 6.94
C LEU A 30 4.41 5.80 5.56
N LEU A 31 4.69 4.81 4.71
CA LEU A 31 5.18 5.05 3.34
C LEU A 31 4.13 5.78 2.49
N GLY A 32 2.86 5.39 2.62
CA GLY A 32 1.74 6.03 1.96
C GLY A 32 1.54 7.48 2.39
N GLY A 33 1.67 7.75 3.68
CA GLY A 33 1.61 9.09 4.25
C GLY A 33 2.73 9.98 3.72
N CYS A 34 3.97 9.49 3.72
CA CYS A 34 5.12 10.23 3.18
C CYS A 34 4.93 10.55 1.69
N GLY A 35 4.55 9.55 0.89
CA GLY A 35 4.27 9.73 -0.54
C GLY A 35 3.12 10.71 -0.79
N GLY A 36 2.05 10.61 0.01
CA GLY A 36 0.89 11.50 -0.04
C GLY A 36 1.22 12.94 0.32
N MET A 37 2.07 13.16 1.33
CA MET A 37 2.53 14.50 1.70
C MET A 37 3.32 15.16 0.58
N ILE A 38 4.26 14.44 -0.03
CA ILE A 38 5.08 14.95 -1.14
C ILE A 38 4.18 15.31 -2.34
N HIS A 39 3.24 14.43 -2.68
CA HIS A 39 2.31 14.66 -3.77
C HIS A 39 1.36 15.84 -3.48
N GLY A 40 0.80 15.89 -2.26
CA GLY A 40 -0.09 16.94 -1.80
C GLY A 40 0.59 18.31 -1.76
N TYR A 41 1.86 18.37 -1.32
CA TYR A 41 2.64 19.60 -1.31
C TYR A 41 2.84 20.16 -2.73
N LYS A 42 3.22 19.31 -3.69
CA LYS A 42 3.38 19.70 -5.10
C LYS A 42 2.07 20.24 -5.67
N LEU A 43 0.97 19.51 -5.46
CA LEU A 43 -0.35 19.89 -5.97
C LEU A 43 -0.86 21.20 -5.35
N ALA A 44 -0.69 21.37 -4.04
CA ALA A 44 -1.06 22.60 -3.33
C ALA A 44 -0.21 23.80 -3.78
N SER A 45 1.08 23.58 -4.07
CA SER A 45 1.95 24.64 -4.58
C SER A 45 1.52 25.16 -5.95
N LEU A 46 1.09 24.25 -6.85
CA LEU A 46 0.57 24.60 -8.17
C LEU A 46 -0.79 25.32 -8.06
N ARG A 47 -1.68 24.85 -7.18
CA ARG A 47 -2.97 25.52 -6.90
C ARG A 47 -2.78 26.93 -6.33
N TYR A 48 -1.83 27.11 -5.41
CA TYR A 48 -1.52 28.41 -4.84
C TYR A 48 -0.94 29.37 -5.89
N LEU A 49 -0.07 28.86 -6.78
CA LEU A 49 0.47 29.65 -7.89
C LEU A 49 -0.63 30.06 -8.88
N ALA A 50 -1.48 29.12 -9.29
CA ALA A 50 -2.58 29.38 -10.22
C ALA A 50 -3.54 30.44 -9.68
N SER A 51 -3.95 30.31 -8.40
CA SER A 51 -4.87 31.25 -7.75
C SER A 51 -4.27 32.65 -7.55
N ASN A 52 -2.96 32.77 -7.30
CA ASN A 52 -2.30 34.06 -7.07
C ASN A 52 -1.54 34.61 -8.28
N SER A 53 -1.63 33.96 -9.45
CA SER A 53 -0.94 34.38 -10.68
C SER A 53 -1.22 35.83 -11.07
N HIS A 54 -2.42 36.32 -10.79
CA HIS A 54 -2.86 37.69 -11.05
C HIS A 54 -2.55 38.69 -9.92
N ARG A 55 -2.09 38.23 -8.74
CA ARG A 55 -1.80 39.06 -7.54
C ARG A 55 -0.37 38.89 -7.06
N LEU A 56 0.58 38.99 -7.98
CA LEU A 56 2.00 38.88 -7.64
C LEU A 56 2.45 40.17 -6.92
N PRO A 57 3.15 40.05 -5.77
CA PRO A 57 3.64 41.22 -5.04
C PRO A 57 4.74 41.95 -5.81
N THR A 58 4.70 43.28 -5.80
CA THR A 58 5.70 44.15 -6.44
C THR A 58 6.81 44.61 -5.48
N SER A 59 6.55 44.57 -4.16
CA SER A 59 7.49 44.98 -3.12
C SER A 59 8.23 43.77 -2.50
N LYS A 60 9.49 43.97 -2.08
CA LYS A 60 10.32 42.97 -1.38
C LYS A 60 9.63 42.42 -0.13
N SER A 61 8.98 43.28 0.65
CA SER A 61 8.23 42.87 1.86
C SER A 61 7.03 41.98 1.51
N GLY A 62 6.34 42.28 0.40
CA GLY A 62 5.22 41.47 -0.09
C GLY A 62 5.65 40.05 -0.47
N TRP A 63 6.84 39.89 -1.05
CA TRP A 63 7.40 38.58 -1.39
C TRP A 63 7.68 37.70 -0.16
N PHE A 64 8.07 38.28 0.97
CA PHE A 64 8.24 37.54 2.22
C PHE A 64 6.92 36.95 2.70
N PHE A 65 5.86 37.77 2.79
CA PHE A 65 4.53 37.31 3.20
C PHE A 65 3.92 36.31 2.22
N TYR A 66 4.20 36.46 0.93
CA TYR A 66 3.78 35.52 -0.09
C TYR A 66 4.33 34.11 0.15
N HIS A 67 5.64 33.99 0.38
CA HIS A 67 6.29 32.70 0.64
C HIS A 67 5.87 32.10 1.99
N LYS A 68 5.73 32.93 3.04
CA LYS A 68 5.21 32.49 4.33
C LYS A 68 3.83 31.85 4.15
N ARG A 69 2.89 32.57 3.51
CA ARG A 69 1.53 32.09 3.28
C ARG A 69 1.48 30.86 2.36
N LYS A 70 2.32 30.82 1.32
CA LYS A 70 2.46 29.65 0.43
C LYS A 70 2.87 28.41 1.22
N ASN A 71 3.87 28.51 2.09
CA ASN A 71 4.33 27.39 2.89
C ASN A 71 3.26 26.89 3.86
N TYR A 72 2.54 27.78 4.54
CA TYR A 72 1.42 27.38 5.42
C TYR A 72 0.31 26.66 4.64
N TYR A 73 -0.09 27.19 3.48
CA TYR A 73 -1.12 26.57 2.64
C TYR A 73 -0.68 25.19 2.15
N CYS A 74 0.56 25.07 1.64
CA CYS A 74 1.07 23.80 1.14
C CYS A 74 1.24 22.77 2.25
N LEU A 75 1.73 23.18 3.43
CA LEU A 75 1.89 22.29 4.58
C LEU A 75 0.54 21.74 5.06
N LYS A 76 -0.46 22.61 5.23
CA LYS A 76 -1.82 22.22 5.64
C LYS A 76 -2.43 21.19 4.68
N GLU A 77 -2.40 21.46 3.39
CA GLU A 77 -2.96 20.56 2.37
C GLU A 77 -2.16 19.24 2.29
N SER A 78 -0.84 19.30 2.43
CA SER A 78 0.02 18.10 2.43
C SER A 78 -0.27 17.17 3.62
N MET A 79 -0.55 17.72 4.81
CA MET A 79 -0.89 16.92 5.99
C MET A 79 -2.23 16.20 5.81
N ILE A 80 -3.25 16.89 5.29
CA ILE A 80 -4.58 16.30 5.07
C ILE A 80 -4.51 15.19 4.02
N THR A 81 -3.81 15.43 2.92
CA THR A 81 -3.64 14.44 1.85
C THR A 81 -2.76 13.26 2.29
N GLY A 82 -1.70 13.51 3.06
CA GLY A 82 -0.87 12.47 3.69
C GLY A 82 -1.68 11.57 4.62
N PHE A 83 -2.51 12.14 5.49
CA PHE A 83 -3.33 11.35 6.41
C PHE A 83 -4.36 10.48 5.67
N LYS A 84 -5.06 11.05 4.67
CA LYS A 84 -6.03 10.31 3.85
C LYS A 84 -5.37 9.15 3.09
N THR A 85 -4.20 9.39 2.49
CA THR A 85 -3.47 8.37 1.72
C THR A 85 -2.88 7.29 2.62
N SER A 86 -2.36 7.65 3.80
CA SER A 86 -1.89 6.70 4.83
C SER A 86 -2.99 5.72 5.24
N LEU A 87 -4.17 6.24 5.63
CA LEU A 87 -5.30 5.39 6.02
C LEU A 87 -5.77 4.49 4.88
N LYS A 88 -5.89 5.05 3.67
CA LYS A 88 -6.29 4.28 2.50
C LYS A 88 -5.33 3.12 2.24
N LEU A 89 -4.01 3.37 2.23
CA LEU A 89 -3.00 2.34 1.98
C LEU A 89 -2.97 1.28 3.09
N SER A 90 -3.03 1.69 4.35
CA SER A 90 -3.06 0.77 5.50
C SER A 90 -4.25 -0.20 5.42
N ILE A 91 -5.44 0.29 5.09
CA ILE A 91 -6.64 -0.56 4.93
C ILE A 91 -6.45 -1.57 3.80
N TRP A 92 -5.97 -1.13 2.62
CA TRP A 92 -5.80 -2.02 1.47
C TRP A 92 -4.73 -3.08 1.67
N VAL A 93 -3.63 -2.73 2.34
CA VAL A 93 -2.57 -3.67 2.67
C VAL A 93 -3.01 -4.65 3.76
N GLY A 94 -3.70 -4.16 4.80
CA GLY A 94 -4.28 -5.03 5.83
C GLY A 94 -5.27 -6.04 5.25
N LEU A 95 -6.14 -5.59 4.32
CA LEU A 95 -7.10 -6.45 3.65
C LEU A 95 -6.40 -7.54 2.80
N LEU A 96 -5.33 -7.18 2.07
CA LEU A 96 -4.55 -8.14 1.28
C LEU A 96 -4.00 -9.28 2.15
N PHE A 97 -3.29 -8.94 3.22
CA PHE A 97 -2.68 -9.95 4.10
C PHE A 97 -3.70 -10.74 4.91
N SER A 98 -4.85 -10.14 5.22
CA SER A 98 -5.97 -10.83 5.86
C SER A 98 -6.59 -11.89 4.94
N LEU A 99 -6.82 -11.55 3.67
CA LEU A 99 -7.30 -12.49 2.65
C LEU A 99 -6.31 -13.63 2.43
N GLU A 100 -5.02 -13.31 2.34
CA GLU A 100 -3.97 -14.33 2.18
C GLU A 100 -3.96 -15.30 3.37
N SER A 101 -4.00 -14.78 4.61
CA SER A 101 -4.05 -15.62 5.80
C SER A 101 -5.30 -16.49 5.86
N SER A 102 -6.44 -15.97 5.43
CA SER A 102 -7.71 -16.72 5.40
C SER A 102 -7.66 -17.85 4.37
N LEU A 103 -7.08 -17.60 3.18
CA LEU A 103 -6.90 -18.62 2.15
C LEU A 103 -5.92 -19.71 2.60
N ASP A 104 -4.86 -19.34 3.31
CA ASP A 104 -3.90 -20.28 3.88
C ASP A 104 -4.57 -21.18 4.94
N SER A 105 -5.42 -20.63 5.80
CA SER A 105 -6.17 -21.42 6.79
C SER A 105 -7.19 -22.38 6.14
N ILE A 106 -7.79 -21.99 5.02
CA ILE A 106 -8.78 -22.83 4.32
C ILE A 106 -8.11 -23.98 3.55
N ARG A 107 -6.99 -23.71 2.87
CA ARG A 107 -6.31 -24.69 2.02
C ARG A 107 -5.26 -25.52 2.74
N GLY A 108 -4.71 -25.03 3.86
CA GLY A 108 -3.61 -25.68 4.58
C GLY A 108 -2.28 -25.72 3.84
N LEU A 109 -2.22 -25.15 2.62
CA LEU A 109 -1.04 -25.05 1.77
C LEU A 109 -0.62 -23.59 1.65
N LYS A 110 0.68 -23.31 1.60
CA LYS A 110 1.25 -21.94 1.58
C LYS A 110 2.00 -21.68 0.26
N ASP A 111 1.27 -21.67 -0.86
CA ASP A 111 1.85 -21.47 -2.20
C ASP A 111 1.59 -20.08 -2.81
N PHE A 112 2.39 -19.66 -3.80
CA PHE A 112 2.17 -18.44 -4.60
C PHE A 112 0.72 -18.30 -5.12
N GLY A 113 0.02 -19.42 -5.35
CA GLY A 113 -1.37 -19.43 -5.78
C GLY A 113 -2.32 -18.74 -4.81
N ASN A 114 -2.11 -18.90 -3.49
CA ASN A 114 -2.93 -18.23 -2.49
C ASN A 114 -2.67 -16.71 -2.49
N THR A 115 -1.43 -16.29 -2.69
CA THR A 115 -1.05 -14.87 -2.80
C THR A 115 -1.63 -14.24 -4.08
N MET A 116 -1.64 -14.97 -5.19
CA MET A 116 -2.31 -14.57 -6.43
C MET A 116 -3.84 -14.42 -6.24
N MET A 117 -4.48 -15.36 -5.55
CA MET A 117 -5.91 -15.28 -5.25
C MET A 117 -6.22 -14.11 -4.31
N ALA A 118 -5.42 -13.90 -3.26
CA ALA A 118 -5.59 -12.79 -2.33
C ALA A 118 -5.49 -11.42 -3.02
N THR A 119 -4.50 -11.25 -3.92
CA THR A 119 -4.29 -10.00 -4.68
C THR A 119 -5.38 -9.75 -5.72
N THR A 120 -5.84 -10.79 -6.42
CA THR A 120 -6.96 -10.67 -7.38
C THR A 120 -8.29 -10.37 -6.67
N LEU A 121 -8.57 -11.03 -5.55
CA LEU A 121 -9.74 -10.75 -4.71
C LEU A 121 -9.69 -9.32 -4.14
N ASN A 122 -8.53 -8.88 -3.67
CA ASN A 122 -8.35 -7.49 -3.23
C ASN A 122 -8.67 -6.49 -4.37
N GLY A 123 -8.14 -6.75 -5.57
CA GLY A 123 -8.42 -5.94 -6.76
C GLY A 123 -9.91 -5.95 -7.17
N PHE A 124 -10.58 -7.10 -7.02
CA PHE A 124 -12.02 -7.23 -7.25
C PHE A 124 -12.84 -6.43 -6.22
N ILE A 125 -12.52 -6.55 -4.94
CA ILE A 125 -13.16 -5.80 -3.85
C ILE A 125 -12.98 -4.29 -4.08
N TYR A 126 -11.77 -3.86 -4.48
CA TYR A 126 -11.51 -2.48 -4.86
C TYR A 126 -12.39 -2.01 -6.01
N ALA A 127 -12.48 -2.79 -7.09
CA ALA A 127 -13.28 -2.43 -8.25
C ALA A 127 -14.79 -2.38 -7.93
N TRP A 128 -15.25 -3.26 -7.04
CA TRP A 128 -16.64 -3.31 -6.59
C TRP A 128 -17.00 -2.08 -5.75
N ILE A 129 -16.17 -1.74 -4.76
CA ILE A 129 -16.39 -0.57 -3.89
C ILE A 129 -16.41 0.74 -4.71
N ASN A 130 -15.58 0.85 -5.74
CA ASN A 130 -15.52 2.04 -6.59
C ASN A 130 -16.48 2.01 -7.80
N GLN A 131 -17.37 1.01 -7.89
CA GLN A 131 -18.35 0.86 -8.98
C GLN A 131 -17.74 1.06 -10.39
N MET A 132 -16.58 0.44 -10.63
CA MET A 132 -15.82 0.68 -11.86
C MET A 132 -16.47 0.01 -13.08
N ASN A 133 -16.28 0.61 -14.25
CA ASN A 133 -16.75 0.03 -15.51
C ASN A 133 -16.11 -1.36 -15.75
N LYS A 134 -16.81 -2.25 -16.46
CA LYS A 134 -16.39 -3.64 -16.73
C LYS A 134 -14.97 -3.74 -17.32
N VAL A 135 -14.60 -2.80 -18.19
CA VAL A 135 -13.25 -2.76 -18.79
C VAL A 135 -12.19 -2.43 -17.74
N GLN A 136 -12.46 -1.43 -16.89
CA GLN A 136 -11.53 -1.03 -15.84
C GLN A 136 -11.39 -2.13 -14.78
N SER A 137 -12.50 -2.73 -14.34
CA SER A 137 -12.47 -3.85 -13.38
C SER A 137 -11.62 -5.02 -13.88
N LYS A 138 -11.79 -5.43 -15.14
CA LYS A 138 -10.95 -6.47 -15.76
C LYS A 138 -9.46 -6.11 -15.73
N GLU A 139 -9.12 -4.85 -15.98
CA GLU A 139 -7.73 -4.39 -15.97
C GLU A 139 -7.13 -4.41 -14.56
N TYR A 140 -7.88 -3.99 -13.55
CA TYR A 140 -7.44 -4.05 -12.14
C TYR A 140 -7.24 -5.49 -11.67
N ILE A 141 -8.14 -6.41 -12.03
CA ILE A 141 -8.01 -7.84 -11.71
C ILE A 141 -6.77 -8.42 -12.39
N LYS A 142 -6.53 -8.12 -13.67
CA LYS A 142 -5.32 -8.58 -14.40
C LYS A 142 -4.04 -8.05 -13.78
N LYS A 143 -4.00 -6.75 -13.42
CA LYS A 143 -2.86 -6.14 -12.73
C LYS A 143 -2.64 -6.78 -11.36
N GLY A 144 -3.71 -7.01 -10.60
CA GLY A 144 -3.67 -7.71 -9.33
C GLY A 144 -3.07 -9.11 -9.47
N GLY A 145 -3.53 -9.90 -10.46
CA GLY A 145 -2.99 -11.23 -10.72
C GLY A 145 -1.51 -11.23 -11.11
N ARG A 146 -1.08 -10.31 -11.98
CA ARG A 146 0.35 -10.17 -12.36
C ARG A 146 1.21 -9.82 -11.14
N LEU A 147 0.77 -8.85 -10.33
CA LEU A 147 1.48 -8.47 -9.10
C LEU A 147 1.49 -9.62 -8.09
N GLY A 148 0.39 -10.36 -7.97
CA GLY A 148 0.27 -11.52 -7.11
C GLY A 148 1.23 -12.65 -7.45
N ILE A 149 1.41 -12.95 -8.75
CA ILE A 149 2.38 -13.94 -9.21
C ILE A 149 3.80 -13.50 -8.85
N VAL A 150 4.17 -12.26 -9.20
CA VAL A 150 5.53 -11.74 -8.92
C VAL A 150 5.81 -11.74 -7.42
N PHE A 151 4.85 -11.27 -6.62
CA PHE A 151 4.99 -11.19 -5.17
C PHE A 151 5.02 -12.58 -4.52
N GLY A 152 4.12 -13.48 -4.92
CA GLY A 152 4.07 -14.86 -4.41
C GLY A 152 5.35 -15.64 -4.73
N LEU A 153 5.85 -15.55 -5.97
CA LEU A 153 7.14 -16.18 -6.33
C LEU A 153 8.30 -15.60 -5.51
N THR A 154 8.28 -14.30 -5.20
CA THR A 154 9.29 -13.68 -4.35
C THR A 154 9.21 -14.20 -2.90
N GLN A 155 8.00 -14.37 -2.36
CA GLN A 155 7.80 -14.96 -1.03
C GLN A 155 8.23 -16.43 -0.98
N ASP A 156 7.95 -17.19 -2.03
CA ASP A 156 8.30 -18.60 -2.13
C ASP A 156 9.82 -18.77 -2.25
N LEU A 157 10.49 -17.93 -3.06
CA LEU A 157 11.95 -17.89 -3.15
C LEU A 157 12.61 -17.54 -1.80
N TYR A 158 12.03 -16.60 -1.05
CA TYR A 158 12.51 -16.27 0.29
C TYR A 158 12.35 -17.45 1.27
N THR A 159 11.24 -18.18 1.16
CA THR A 159 10.97 -19.37 1.99
C THR A 159 11.94 -20.50 1.65
N TYR A 160 12.24 -20.68 0.35
CA TYR A 160 13.21 -21.66 -0.13
C TYR A 160 14.63 -21.38 0.40
N ILE A 161 15.10 -20.13 0.35
CA ILE A 161 16.42 -19.75 0.89
C ILE A 161 16.52 -20.03 2.39
N ARG A 162 15.40 -19.95 3.12
CA ARG A 162 15.34 -20.24 4.56
C ARG A 162 15.27 -21.75 4.87
N GLY A 163 15.15 -22.60 3.85
CA GLY A 163 14.98 -24.04 4.00
C GLY A 163 13.61 -24.43 4.55
N GLY A 164 12.56 -23.69 4.20
CA GLY A 164 11.18 -24.09 4.45
C GLY A 164 10.67 -25.04 3.36
N ASP A 165 9.75 -25.93 3.73
CA ASP A 165 9.17 -26.91 2.80
C ASP A 165 8.17 -26.21 1.88
N LEU A 166 8.42 -26.26 0.57
CA LEU A 166 7.48 -25.85 -0.47
C LEU A 166 6.82 -27.10 -1.03
N TRP A 167 5.53 -27.05 -1.33
CA TRP A 167 4.83 -28.24 -1.84
C TRP A 167 5.40 -28.77 -3.17
N TYR A 168 6.05 -27.89 -3.94
CA TYR A 168 6.50 -28.18 -5.31
C TYR A 168 8.03 -28.20 -5.49
N VAL A 169 8.82 -28.07 -4.41
CA VAL A 169 10.30 -28.16 -4.43
C VAL A 169 10.75 -29.14 -3.37
#